data_AF-A0A086KP29-F1
#
_entry.id   AF-A0A086KP29-F1
#
_cell.length_a   1.000
_cell.length_b   1.000
_cell.length_c   1.000
_cell.angle_alpha   90.00
_cell.angle_beta   90.00
_cell.angle_gamma   90.00
#
_symmetry.space_group_name_H-M   'P 1'
#
loop_
_entity.id
_entity.type
_entity.pdbx_description
1 polymer ?
#
loop_
_entity_poly.entity_id
_entity_poly.type
_entity_poly.pdbx_seq_one_letter_code
_entity_poly.pdbx_strand_id
1 'polypeptide(L)'
;MQVDLQPLYQSWPKTMNIIINGRVEETVAAPSWEHKRRDMPIPITHYLKNSRNRVEFSWTNYDEPQMFHLGVFLCDSKSPETLANQVWQSGQVKEAEAEKRVLAIINNRTGNAAKSDDSDDDDVMCLEVTRRIKLLCPVTFMRIEVPCRGRACMHLQCYDLSGYLLVTRNTKAFNTRWKCPECHLYVRPDELVIDGFVQKILSGTEEEASVVELQPDASYRVVTEDELKEESKRAEKQRQLASGGQAGASSPEGDVKASQDGPAKKAFEVVEMCKTLPTESFIAERF
;
A
#
# COMPACT_ATOMS: atom_id res chain seq x y z
N MET A 1 -11.42 16.38 -17.42
CA MET A 1 -10.57 17.03 -18.44
C MET A 1 -9.42 16.07 -18.70
N GLN A 2 -9.48 15.32 -19.80
CA GLN A 2 -8.46 14.33 -20.15
C GLN A 2 -7.53 15.01 -21.16
N VAL A 3 -6.42 15.55 -20.65
CA VAL A 3 -5.35 16.11 -21.47
C VAL A 3 -4.36 14.97 -21.70
N ASP A 4 -4.36 14.47 -22.93
CA ASP A 4 -3.45 13.50 -23.54
C ASP A 4 -3.33 12.08 -22.95
N LEU A 5 -3.03 11.16 -23.87
CA LEU A 5 -2.90 9.70 -23.71
C LEU A 5 -1.72 9.26 -22.83
N GLN A 6 -1.08 10.18 -22.10
CA GLN A 6 -0.01 9.88 -21.17
C GLN A 6 -0.47 10.10 -19.72
N PRO A 7 -0.13 9.19 -18.78
CA PRO A 7 -0.45 9.39 -17.38
C PRO A 7 0.32 10.61 -16.86
N LEU A 8 -0.38 11.74 -16.70
CA LEU A 8 0.14 12.91 -16.01
C LEU A 8 0.47 12.53 -14.56
N TYR A 9 1.68 12.84 -14.13
CA TYR A 9 2.10 12.70 -12.73
C TYR A 9 2.39 14.08 -12.14
N GLN A 10 2.15 14.24 -10.84
CA GLN A 10 2.47 15.48 -10.15
C GLN A 10 3.99 15.65 -10.12
N SER A 11 4.48 16.74 -10.71
CA SER A 11 5.85 17.21 -10.55
C SER A 11 5.91 18.72 -10.73
N TRP A 12 6.87 19.34 -10.06
CA TRP A 12 7.19 20.75 -10.22
C TRP A 12 8.38 20.93 -11.17
N PRO A 13 8.51 22.09 -11.84
CA PRO A 13 9.72 22.46 -12.57
C PRO A 13 10.99 22.39 -11.70
N LYS A 14 12.16 22.60 -12.32
CA LYS A 14 13.46 22.58 -11.60
C LYS A 14 13.40 23.50 -10.38
N THR A 15 13.07 24.77 -10.58
CA THR A 15 12.66 25.67 -9.48
C THR A 15 11.38 26.40 -9.86
N MET A 16 10.60 26.82 -8.88
CA MET A 16 9.39 27.62 -9.14
C MET A 16 9.11 28.57 -7.98
N ASN A 17 8.77 29.82 -8.28
CA ASN A 17 8.19 30.77 -7.32
C ASN A 17 6.71 30.94 -7.64
N ILE A 18 5.88 30.86 -6.60
CA ILE A 18 4.46 31.19 -6.66
C ILE A 18 4.30 32.59 -6.08
N ILE A 19 3.89 33.52 -6.95
CA ILE A 19 3.74 34.93 -6.61
C ILE A 19 2.24 35.21 -6.52
N ILE A 20 1.78 35.61 -5.34
CA ILE A 20 0.37 35.89 -5.10
C ILE A 20 0.25 37.35 -4.68
N ASN A 21 -0.57 38.09 -5.42
CA ASN A 21 -0.83 39.51 -5.14
C ASN A 21 0.45 40.36 -5.05
N GLY A 22 1.46 40.03 -5.88
CA GLY A 22 2.74 40.73 -5.97
C GLY A 22 3.80 40.32 -4.94
N ARG A 23 3.55 39.30 -4.11
CA ARG A 23 4.50 38.76 -3.13
C ARG A 23 4.86 37.32 -3.45
N VAL A 24 6.12 36.94 -3.25
CA VAL A 24 6.54 35.54 -3.34
C VAL A 24 6.10 34.84 -2.06
N GLU A 25 5.10 33.98 -2.16
CA GLU A 25 4.51 33.29 -1.00
C GLU A 25 5.08 31.86 -0.86
N GLU A 26 5.39 31.18 -1.96
CA GLU A 26 5.92 29.82 -1.94
C GLU A 26 7.04 29.64 -2.96
N THR A 27 8.03 28.82 -2.59
CA THR A 27 9.19 28.50 -3.43
C THR A 27 9.44 27.01 -3.47
N VAL A 28 9.41 26.45 -4.68
CA VAL A 28 9.89 25.10 -4.96
C VAL A 28 11.38 25.15 -5.28
N ALA A 29 12.19 24.61 -4.38
CA ALA A 29 13.63 24.49 -4.55
C ALA A 29 13.99 23.40 -5.57
N ALA A 30 15.21 23.50 -6.13
CA ALA A 30 15.76 22.47 -7.01
C ALA A 30 15.88 21.12 -6.29
N PRO A 31 15.67 19.99 -6.98
CA PRO A 31 15.98 18.69 -6.41
C PRO A 31 17.47 18.64 -6.04
N SER A 32 17.77 18.07 -4.87
CA SER A 32 19.14 17.79 -4.45
C SER A 32 19.44 16.30 -4.62
N TRP A 33 20.69 15.96 -4.92
CA TRP A 33 21.15 14.57 -4.99
C TRP A 33 21.00 13.85 -3.64
N GLU A 34 21.13 14.57 -2.54
CA GLU A 34 20.99 14.03 -1.18
C GLU A 34 19.53 13.70 -0.81
N HIS A 35 18.57 14.40 -1.43
CA HIS A 35 17.17 14.36 -1.02
C HIS A 35 16.23 14.34 -2.23
N LYS A 36 15.53 13.21 -2.39
CA LYS A 36 14.44 13.11 -3.37
C LYS A 36 13.32 14.08 -3.01
N ARG A 37 13.14 15.11 -3.83
CA ARG A 37 12.05 16.11 -3.67
C ARG A 37 10.70 15.42 -3.80
N ARG A 38 9.77 15.74 -2.88
CA ARG A 38 8.39 15.23 -2.89
C ARG A 38 7.48 16.32 -3.41
N ASP A 39 7.16 16.21 -4.69
CA ASP A 39 6.30 17.19 -5.37
C ASP A 39 4.85 16.99 -4.96
N MET A 40 4.38 17.89 -4.11
CA MET A 40 3.02 17.89 -3.55
C MET A 40 2.29 19.13 -4.06
N PRO A 41 0.96 19.06 -4.27
CA PRO A 41 0.17 20.27 -4.47
C PRO A 41 0.37 21.25 -3.31
N ILE A 42 0.53 22.52 -3.63
CA ILE A 42 0.82 23.58 -2.65
C ILE A 42 -0.50 24.28 -2.30
N PRO A 43 -0.96 24.22 -1.04
CA PRO A 43 -2.13 24.97 -0.60
C PRO A 43 -1.82 26.47 -0.62
N ILE A 44 -2.60 27.23 -1.38
CA ILE A 44 -2.42 28.69 -1.48
C ILE A 44 -3.54 29.49 -0.81
N THR A 45 -4.52 28.81 -0.21
CA THR A 45 -5.77 29.42 0.28
C THR A 45 -5.54 30.59 1.24
N HIS A 46 -4.58 30.49 2.15
CA HIS A 46 -4.29 31.53 3.15
C HIS A 46 -3.59 32.76 2.59
N TYR A 47 -3.07 32.70 1.36
CA TYR A 47 -2.47 33.84 0.66
C TYR A 47 -3.49 34.66 -0.15
N LEU A 48 -4.71 34.14 -0.31
CA LEU A 48 -5.76 34.75 -1.12
C LEU A 48 -6.55 35.79 -0.32
N LYS A 49 -7.02 36.82 -1.01
CA LYS A 49 -7.90 37.88 -0.50
C LYS A 49 -9.34 37.66 -0.93
N ASN A 50 -10.30 38.27 -0.23
CA ASN A 50 -11.73 38.29 -0.61
C ASN A 50 -12.04 39.23 -1.81
N SER A 51 -11.05 39.47 -2.65
CA SER A 51 -11.15 40.33 -3.83
C SER A 51 -10.45 39.66 -5.02
N ARG A 52 -10.27 40.37 -6.13
CA ARG A 52 -9.54 39.83 -7.28
C ARG A 52 -8.10 39.52 -6.88
N ASN A 53 -7.74 38.24 -6.94
CA ASN A 53 -6.38 37.77 -6.73
C ASN A 53 -5.63 37.69 -8.07
N ARG A 54 -4.33 37.99 -8.04
CA ARG A 54 -3.41 37.73 -9.16
C ARG A 54 -2.42 36.66 -8.71
N VAL A 55 -2.43 35.52 -9.42
CA VAL A 55 -1.50 34.41 -9.17
C VAL A 55 -0.58 34.31 -10.38
N GLU A 56 0.71 34.40 -10.13
CA GLU A 56 1.76 34.36 -11.13
C GLU A 56 2.76 33.26 -10.75
N PHE A 57 3.33 32.64 -11.78
CA PHE A 57 4.33 31.60 -11.62
C PHE A 57 5.57 32.01 -12.39
N SER A 58 6.74 31.89 -11.77
CA SER A 58 8.02 31.97 -12.47
C SER A 58 8.81 30.71 -12.17
N TRP A 59 9.45 30.12 -13.17
CA TRP A 59 10.18 28.86 -12.98
C TRP A 59 11.44 28.80 -13.83
N THR A 60 12.34 27.88 -13.46
CA THR A 60 13.48 27.48 -14.27
C THR A 60 13.25 26.08 -14.82
N ASN A 61 13.89 25.79 -15.96
CA ASN A 61 13.85 24.46 -16.57
C ASN A 61 15.13 23.67 -16.29
N TYR A 62 15.11 22.40 -16.64
CA TYR A 62 16.31 21.57 -16.73
C TYR A 62 17.08 21.89 -18.01
N ASP A 63 18.28 21.32 -18.13
CA ASP A 63 19.14 21.51 -19.31
C ASP A 63 18.43 21.03 -20.58
N GLU A 64 17.66 19.95 -20.46
CA GLU A 64 16.63 19.56 -21.42
C GLU A 64 15.28 20.20 -21.03
N PRO A 65 14.74 21.12 -21.85
CA PRO A 65 13.49 21.79 -21.52
C PRO A 65 12.30 20.82 -21.47
N GLN A 66 11.61 20.79 -20.33
CA GLN A 66 10.36 20.06 -20.16
C GLN A 66 9.16 21.00 -20.23
N MET A 67 8.04 20.48 -20.75
CA MET A 67 6.74 21.16 -20.76
C MET A 67 5.98 20.84 -19.48
N PHE A 68 5.45 21.87 -18.82
CA PHE A 68 4.66 21.72 -17.60
C PHE A 68 3.28 22.35 -17.78
N HIS A 69 2.26 21.69 -17.21
CA HIS A 69 0.91 22.23 -17.09
C HIS A 69 0.66 22.59 -15.62
N LEU A 70 0.30 23.85 -15.38
CA LEU A 70 -0.02 24.36 -14.05
C LEU A 70 -1.54 24.48 -13.91
N GLY A 71 -2.07 24.00 -12.78
CA GLY A 71 -3.49 24.09 -12.46
C GLY A 71 -3.69 24.58 -11.04
N VAL A 72 -4.64 25.49 -10.85
CA VAL A 72 -5.13 25.92 -9.54
C VAL A 72 -6.52 25.34 -9.36
N PHE A 73 -6.71 24.54 -8.32
CA PHE A 73 -7.94 23.80 -8.08
C PHE A 73 -8.58 24.25 -6.77
N LEU A 74 -9.89 24.48 -6.80
CA LEU A 74 -10.69 24.55 -5.59
C LEU A 74 -11.07 23.11 -5.21
N CYS A 75 -10.68 22.69 -4.01
CA CYS A 75 -10.89 21.33 -3.54
C CYS A 75 -11.76 21.32 -2.29
N ASP A 76 -12.62 20.32 -2.18
CA ASP A 76 -13.30 19.98 -0.92
C ASP A 76 -12.42 19.01 -0.12
N SER A 77 -12.17 19.33 1.15
CA SER A 77 -11.31 18.51 2.02
C SER A 77 -12.17 17.51 2.78
N LYS A 78 -11.90 16.22 2.60
CA LYS A 78 -12.58 15.14 3.32
C LYS A 78 -11.65 14.52 4.36
N SER A 79 -12.17 14.31 5.57
CA SER A 79 -11.45 13.58 6.61
C SER A 79 -11.46 12.07 6.32
N PRO A 80 -10.49 11.29 6.84
CA PRO A 80 -10.52 9.83 6.74
C PRO A 80 -11.84 9.22 7.23
N GLU A 81 -12.39 9.76 8.32
CA GLU A 81 -13.63 9.29 8.94
C GLU A 81 -14.83 9.53 8.01
N THR A 82 -14.87 10.70 7.36
CA THR A 82 -15.92 11.02 6.38
C THR A 82 -15.86 10.08 5.18
N LEU A 83 -14.66 9.78 4.68
CA LEU A 83 -14.48 8.85 3.57
C LEU A 83 -14.82 7.42 3.97
N ALA A 84 -14.46 6.99 5.18
CA ALA A 84 -14.81 5.67 5.70
C ALA A 84 -16.34 5.51 5.78
N ASN A 85 -17.05 6.51 6.30
CA ASN A 85 -18.51 6.52 6.34
C ASN A 85 -19.14 6.45 4.94
N GLN A 86 -18.57 7.18 3.97
CA GLN A 86 -19.03 7.11 2.58
C GLN A 86 -18.86 5.70 2.00
N VAL A 87 -17.68 5.08 2.19
CA VAL A 87 -17.42 3.70 1.76
C VAL A 87 -18.35 2.72 2.47
N TRP A 88 -18.67 2.95 3.74
CA TRP A 88 -19.65 2.14 4.47
C TRP A 88 -21.06 2.22 3.88
N GLN A 89 -21.46 3.41 3.41
CA GLN A 89 -22.79 3.62 2.84
C GLN A 89 -22.94 3.10 1.40
N SER A 90 -21.89 3.21 0.58
CA SER A 90 -21.99 2.89 -0.86
C SER A 90 -21.09 1.76 -1.36
N GLY A 91 -20.10 1.35 -0.55
CA GLY A 91 -19.05 0.42 -0.94
C GLY A 91 -19.23 -1.02 -0.44
N GLN A 92 -20.37 -1.36 0.15
CA GLN A 92 -20.59 -2.72 0.67
C GLN A 92 -20.77 -3.74 -0.45
N VAL A 93 -19.92 -4.77 -0.47
CA VAL A 93 -20.07 -5.95 -1.32
C VAL A 93 -20.58 -7.09 -0.45
N LYS A 94 -21.77 -7.62 -0.78
CA LYS A 94 -22.39 -8.71 -0.02
C LYS A 94 -21.53 -9.96 -0.07
N GLU A 95 -21.62 -10.79 0.96
CA GLU A 95 -20.91 -12.07 1.09
C GLU A 95 -20.94 -12.89 -0.20
N ALA A 96 -22.12 -13.20 -0.74
CA ALA A 96 -22.27 -14.02 -1.94
C ALA A 96 -21.61 -13.43 -3.20
N GLU A 97 -21.47 -12.10 -3.29
CA GLU A 97 -20.77 -11.44 -4.39
C GLU A 97 -19.25 -11.46 -4.17
N ALA A 98 -18.81 -11.20 -2.94
CA ALA A 98 -17.41 -11.28 -2.56
C ALA A 98 -16.84 -12.72 -2.70
N GLU A 99 -17.65 -13.73 -2.35
CA GLU A 99 -17.30 -15.15 -2.49
C GLU A 99 -17.08 -15.53 -3.96
N LYS A 100 -17.89 -15.03 -4.89
CA LYS A 100 -17.65 -15.23 -6.34
C LYS A 100 -16.27 -14.71 -6.76
N ARG A 101 -15.83 -13.57 -6.21
CA ARG A 101 -14.48 -13.05 -6.46
C ARG A 101 -13.42 -13.99 -5.89
N VAL A 102 -13.63 -14.51 -4.69
CA VAL A 102 -12.72 -15.48 -4.04
C VAL A 102 -12.60 -16.76 -4.87
N LEU A 103 -13.72 -17.36 -5.28
CA LEU A 103 -13.75 -18.54 -6.14
C LEU A 103 -13.05 -18.28 -7.47
N ALA A 104 -13.25 -17.11 -8.09
CA ALA A 104 -12.54 -16.74 -9.32
C ALA A 104 -11.01 -16.68 -9.11
N ILE A 105 -10.54 -16.12 -7.99
CA ILE A 105 -9.10 -16.09 -7.65
C ILE A 105 -8.56 -17.50 -7.41
N ILE A 106 -9.30 -18.36 -6.70
CA ILE A 106 -8.91 -19.75 -6.43
C ILE A 106 -8.82 -20.54 -7.75
N ASN A 107 -9.85 -20.44 -8.61
CA ASN A 107 -9.93 -21.21 -9.86
C ASN A 107 -8.91 -20.74 -10.90
N ASN A 108 -8.71 -19.43 -11.07
CA ASN A 108 -7.72 -18.91 -12.02
C ASN A 108 -6.28 -19.31 -11.64
N ARG A 109 -5.97 -19.43 -10.34
CA ARG A 109 -4.65 -19.88 -9.88
C ARG A 109 -4.46 -21.39 -10.08
N THR A 110 -5.53 -22.18 -9.94
CA THR A 110 -5.49 -23.63 -10.15
C THR A 110 -5.30 -23.98 -11.64
N GLY A 111 -5.85 -23.16 -12.56
CA GLY A 111 -5.67 -23.32 -14.01
C GLY A 111 -4.26 -23.00 -14.53
N ASN A 112 -3.49 -22.16 -13.83
CA ASN A 112 -2.10 -21.86 -14.18
C ASN A 112 -1.10 -22.89 -13.62
N ALA A 113 -1.39 -23.50 -12.47
CA ALA A 113 -0.58 -24.60 -11.92
C ALA A 113 -0.68 -25.91 -12.72
N ALA A 114 -1.77 -26.09 -13.47
CA ALA A 114 -1.96 -27.25 -14.36
C ALA A 114 -1.33 -27.08 -15.76
N LYS A 115 -0.60 -25.98 -16.01
CA LYS A 115 0.06 -25.68 -17.31
C LYS A 115 1.59 -25.61 -17.24
N SER A 116 2.19 -25.88 -16.09
CA SER A 116 3.65 -26.06 -15.96
C SER A 116 3.95 -27.55 -15.84
N ASP A 117 3.80 -28.26 -16.95
CA ASP A 117 4.27 -29.63 -17.12
C ASP A 117 4.92 -29.68 -18.51
N ASP A 118 6.09 -29.04 -18.63
CA ASP A 118 7.20 -29.40 -19.54
C ASP A 118 8.32 -28.34 -19.50
N SER A 119 9.09 -28.28 -18.41
CA SER A 119 10.47 -27.77 -18.45
C SER A 119 11.19 -28.16 -17.16
N ASP A 120 12.12 -29.10 -17.28
CA ASP A 120 13.17 -29.38 -16.31
C ASP A 120 13.99 -28.08 -16.09
N ASP A 121 13.72 -27.37 -14.99
CA ASP A 121 14.70 -26.46 -14.41
C ASP A 121 14.55 -26.45 -12.88
N ASP A 122 15.64 -26.84 -12.22
CA ASP A 122 15.79 -27.00 -10.77
C ASP A 122 15.85 -25.65 -10.04
N ASP A 123 14.82 -24.81 -10.21
CA ASP A 123 14.58 -23.66 -9.36
C ASP A 123 13.48 -24.02 -8.36
N VAL A 124 13.89 -24.44 -7.17
CA VAL A 124 13.03 -24.52 -5.97
C VAL A 124 12.50 -23.13 -5.65
N MET A 125 11.44 -22.72 -6.34
CA MET A 125 10.49 -21.72 -5.89
C MET A 125 9.32 -22.48 -5.29
N CYS A 126 9.45 -22.82 -3.99
CA CYS A 126 8.30 -23.06 -3.13
C CYS A 126 7.49 -21.77 -3.01
N LEU A 127 6.83 -21.35 -4.10
CA LEU A 127 5.65 -20.50 -4.02
C LEU A 127 4.55 -21.40 -3.49
N GLU A 128 4.57 -21.64 -2.18
CA GLU A 128 3.44 -22.22 -1.48
C GLU A 128 2.22 -21.38 -1.89
N VAL A 129 1.34 -22.01 -2.67
CA VAL A 129 0.14 -21.38 -3.25
C VAL A 129 -0.83 -21.18 -2.10
N THR A 130 -0.56 -20.17 -1.27
CA THR A 130 -1.30 -20.01 -0.04
C THR A 130 -2.68 -19.48 -0.39
N ARG A 131 -3.67 -20.38 -0.31
CA ARG A 131 -5.09 -20.03 -0.22
C ARG A 131 -5.40 -19.44 1.16
N ARG A 132 -4.46 -18.68 1.73
CA ARG A 132 -4.52 -18.19 3.10
C ARG A 132 -4.87 -16.71 3.11
N ILE A 133 -5.66 -16.33 4.09
CA ILE A 133 -5.99 -14.93 4.39
C ILE A 133 -5.44 -14.65 5.78
N LYS A 134 -4.59 -13.62 5.90
CA LYS A 134 -4.19 -13.08 7.20
C LYS A 134 -5.32 -12.20 7.71
N LEU A 135 -5.74 -12.43 8.94
CA LEU A 135 -6.76 -11.61 9.62
C LEU A 135 -6.16 -10.33 10.21
N LEU A 136 -4.84 -10.24 10.26
CA LEU A 136 -4.10 -9.02 10.55
C LEU A 136 -3.94 -8.17 9.29
N CYS A 137 -4.16 -6.87 9.46
CA CYS A 137 -4.01 -5.87 8.42
C CYS A 137 -2.53 -5.69 8.06
N PRO A 138 -2.15 -5.73 6.77
CA PRO A 138 -0.77 -5.49 6.32
C PRO A 138 -0.28 -4.04 6.57
N VAL A 139 -1.22 -3.12 6.81
CA VAL A 139 -0.92 -1.68 7.01
C VAL A 139 -0.83 -1.34 8.49
N THR A 140 -1.78 -1.79 9.31
CA THR A 140 -1.84 -1.43 10.73
C THR A 140 -1.19 -2.47 11.63
N PHE A 141 -0.91 -3.67 11.11
CA PHE A 141 -0.45 -4.84 11.86
C PHE A 141 -1.38 -5.26 13.00
N MET A 142 -2.61 -4.74 13.02
CA MET A 142 -3.67 -5.10 13.95
C MET A 142 -4.72 -5.94 13.24
N ARG A 143 -5.56 -6.65 14.00
CA ARG A 143 -6.71 -7.38 13.44
C ARG A 143 -7.57 -6.41 12.62
N ILE A 144 -7.95 -6.85 11.42
CA ILE A 144 -8.79 -6.04 10.53
C ILE A 144 -10.16 -5.87 11.20
N GLU A 145 -10.60 -4.62 11.36
CA GLU A 145 -11.94 -4.33 11.87
C GLU A 145 -12.93 -4.21 10.72
N VAL A 146 -12.57 -3.42 9.70
CA VAL A 146 -13.38 -3.24 8.49
C VAL A 146 -12.56 -3.72 7.28
N PRO A 147 -12.80 -4.95 6.78
CA PRO A 147 -12.05 -5.49 5.67
C PRO A 147 -12.43 -4.77 4.39
N CYS A 148 -11.46 -4.06 3.82
CA CYS A 148 -11.62 -3.39 2.54
C CYS A 148 -10.53 -3.79 1.55
N ARG A 149 -10.85 -3.55 0.28
CA ARG A 149 -9.94 -3.64 -0.87
C ARG A 149 -10.49 -2.78 -2.01
N GLY A 150 -9.72 -2.61 -3.08
CA GLY A 150 -10.22 -1.99 -4.30
C GLY A 150 -11.20 -2.90 -5.05
N ARG A 151 -12.19 -2.31 -5.72
CA ARG A 151 -13.19 -3.03 -6.52
C ARG A 151 -12.58 -3.94 -7.60
N ALA A 152 -11.47 -3.49 -8.19
CA ALA A 152 -10.72 -4.20 -9.23
C ALA A 152 -9.59 -5.11 -8.70
N CYS A 153 -9.42 -5.20 -7.38
CA CYS A 153 -8.38 -6.05 -6.78
C CYS A 153 -8.66 -7.55 -6.99
N MET A 154 -7.67 -8.27 -7.52
CA MET A 154 -7.72 -9.73 -7.74
C MET A 154 -6.73 -10.48 -6.82
N HIS A 155 -6.76 -10.15 -5.52
CA HIS A 155 -6.02 -10.83 -4.46
C HIS A 155 -6.95 -11.16 -3.28
N LEU A 156 -6.63 -12.18 -2.48
CA LEU A 156 -7.46 -12.61 -1.35
C LEU A 156 -7.36 -11.68 -0.14
N GLN A 157 -6.15 -11.17 0.13
CA GLN A 157 -5.86 -10.37 1.32
C GLN A 157 -6.65 -9.06 1.31
N CYS A 158 -7.36 -8.77 2.41
CA CYS A 158 -7.94 -7.44 2.65
C CYS A 158 -7.04 -6.63 3.59
N TYR A 159 -7.33 -5.34 3.69
CA TYR A 159 -6.69 -4.44 4.63
C TYR A 159 -7.75 -3.59 5.34
N ASP A 160 -7.38 -3.03 6.48
CA ASP A 160 -8.29 -2.23 7.29
C ASP A 160 -8.59 -0.88 6.61
N LEU A 161 -9.88 -0.53 6.54
CA LEU A 161 -10.36 0.70 5.89
C LEU A 161 -9.80 1.97 6.53
N SER A 162 -9.90 2.08 7.85
CA SER A 162 -9.44 3.25 8.60
C SER A 162 -7.92 3.38 8.49
N GLY A 163 -7.20 2.27 8.64
CA GLY A 163 -5.75 2.19 8.45
C GLY A 163 -5.31 2.65 7.06
N TYR A 164 -5.97 2.17 6.01
CA TYR A 164 -5.67 2.54 4.63
C TYR A 164 -5.85 4.04 4.37
N LEU A 165 -6.97 4.61 4.82
CA LEU A 165 -7.27 6.03 4.62
C LEU A 165 -6.30 6.93 5.39
N LEU A 166 -5.93 6.54 6.62
CA LEU A 166 -4.98 7.29 7.44
C LEU A 166 -3.57 7.27 6.85
N VAL A 167 -3.07 6.10 6.44
CA VAL A 167 -1.76 6.00 5.78
C VAL A 167 -1.75 6.76 4.45
N THR A 168 -2.84 6.67 3.68
CA THR A 168 -2.97 7.42 2.42
C THR A 168 -2.94 8.94 2.64
N ARG A 169 -3.61 9.44 3.68
CA ARG A 169 -3.58 10.87 4.08
C ARG A 169 -2.15 11.33 4.42
N ASN A 170 -1.39 10.50 5.13
CA ASN A 170 -0.04 10.83 5.60
C ASN A 170 1.04 10.63 4.53
N THR A 171 0.71 9.96 3.42
CA THR A 171 1.66 9.64 2.35
C THR A 171 2.09 10.91 1.60
N LYS A 172 3.33 11.33 1.83
CA LYS A 172 3.95 12.50 1.16
C LYS A 172 4.40 12.23 -0.28
N ALA A 173 4.37 11.00 -0.75
CA ALA A 173 4.63 10.68 -2.14
C ALA A 173 3.31 10.75 -2.93
N PHE A 174 2.94 11.93 -3.45
CA PHE A 174 1.65 12.18 -4.12
C PHE A 174 1.32 11.14 -5.19
N ASN A 175 2.28 10.82 -6.06
CA ASN A 175 2.11 9.88 -7.18
C ASN A 175 2.01 8.41 -6.77
N THR A 176 2.20 8.08 -5.48
CA THR A 176 2.00 6.73 -4.95
C THR A 176 0.89 6.67 -3.92
N ARG A 177 0.18 7.78 -3.68
CA ARG A 177 -1.05 7.75 -2.89
C ARG A 177 -2.11 6.93 -3.61
N TRP A 178 -3.09 6.45 -2.85
CA TRP A 178 -4.21 5.68 -3.37
C TRP A 178 -3.78 4.40 -4.07
N LYS A 179 -2.66 3.79 -3.67
CA LYS A 179 -2.26 2.48 -4.20
C LYS A 179 -2.63 1.39 -3.22
N CYS A 180 -3.15 0.28 -3.72
CA CYS A 180 -3.38 -0.92 -2.94
C CYS A 180 -2.04 -1.40 -2.32
N PRO A 181 -2.00 -1.70 -1.00
CA PRO A 181 -0.80 -2.24 -0.36
C PRO A 181 -0.42 -3.63 -0.87
N GLU A 182 -1.39 -4.39 -1.42
CA GLU A 182 -1.19 -5.77 -1.89
C GLU A 182 -0.81 -5.86 -3.36
N CYS A 183 -1.54 -5.16 -4.25
CA CYS A 183 -1.36 -5.29 -5.71
C CYS A 183 -0.96 -4.00 -6.42
N HIS A 184 -0.82 -2.89 -5.69
CA HIS A 184 -0.38 -1.58 -6.20
C HIS A 184 -1.26 -0.94 -7.29
N LEU A 185 -2.43 -1.51 -7.59
CA LEU A 185 -3.47 -0.84 -8.36
C LEU A 185 -3.92 0.44 -7.66
N TYR A 186 -4.35 1.43 -8.44
CA TYR A 186 -5.00 2.60 -7.85
C TYR A 186 -6.36 2.22 -7.27
N VAL A 187 -6.61 2.73 -6.07
CA VAL A 187 -7.82 2.51 -5.27
C VAL A 187 -8.17 3.83 -4.59
N ARG A 188 -8.89 4.68 -5.32
CA ARG A 188 -9.46 5.93 -4.80
C ARG A 188 -10.64 5.65 -3.86
N PRO A 189 -11.13 6.63 -3.07
CA PRO A 189 -12.22 6.40 -2.13
C PRO A 189 -13.48 5.78 -2.74
N ASP A 190 -13.83 6.17 -3.97
CA ASP A 190 -14.97 5.64 -4.74
C ASP A 190 -14.75 4.22 -5.29
N GLU A 191 -13.49 3.77 -5.34
CA GLU A 191 -13.10 2.43 -5.76
C GLU A 191 -12.96 1.46 -4.58
N LEU A 192 -12.93 1.96 -3.34
CA LEU A 192 -12.90 1.14 -2.14
C LEU A 192 -14.22 0.39 -1.95
N VAL A 193 -14.11 -0.88 -1.58
CA VAL A 193 -15.25 -1.72 -1.22
C VAL A 193 -14.98 -2.46 0.08
N ILE A 194 -16.03 -2.68 0.86
CA ILE A 194 -16.02 -3.52 2.06
C ILE A 194 -16.36 -4.95 1.64
N ASP A 195 -15.52 -5.89 2.04
CA ASP A 195 -15.60 -7.27 1.58
C ASP A 195 -16.43 -8.13 2.53
N GLY A 196 -17.67 -8.43 2.14
CA GLY A 196 -18.60 -9.20 2.97
C GLY A 196 -18.14 -10.64 3.25
N PHE A 197 -17.30 -11.24 2.39
CA PHE A 197 -16.78 -12.59 2.62
C PHE A 197 -15.73 -12.59 3.73
N VAL A 198 -14.75 -11.68 3.66
CA VAL A 198 -13.74 -11.54 4.73
C VAL A 198 -14.38 -11.02 6.01
N GLN A 199 -15.42 -10.19 5.93
CA GLN A 199 -16.17 -9.75 7.11
C GLN A 199 -16.83 -10.92 7.84
N LYS A 200 -17.44 -11.86 7.10
CA LYS A 200 -17.97 -13.10 7.68
C LYS A 200 -16.86 -13.91 8.38
N ILE A 201 -15.70 -14.09 7.74
CA ILE A 201 -14.58 -14.80 8.35
C ILE A 201 -14.13 -14.15 9.66
N LEU A 202 -13.96 -12.82 9.66
CA LEU A 202 -13.56 -12.07 10.85
C LEU A 202 -14.56 -12.23 12.00
N SER A 203 -15.86 -12.24 11.68
CA SER A 203 -16.93 -12.45 12.68
C SER A 203 -17.05 -13.90 13.17
N GLY A 204 -16.62 -14.87 12.35
CA GLY A 204 -16.72 -16.30 12.62
C GLY A 204 -15.43 -16.92 13.15
N THR A 205 -14.46 -16.10 13.57
CA THR A 205 -13.17 -16.56 14.12
C THR A 205 -12.86 -15.83 15.43
N GLU A 206 -12.14 -16.51 16.31
CA GLU A 206 -11.67 -15.96 17.59
C GLU A 206 -10.69 -14.79 17.36
N GLU A 207 -10.51 -13.94 18.38
CA GLU A 207 -9.71 -12.72 18.28
C GLU A 207 -8.22 -13.05 18.02
N GLU A 208 -7.74 -14.13 18.62
CA GLU A 208 -6.38 -14.68 18.53
C GLU A 208 -6.09 -15.33 17.17
N ALA A 209 -7.13 -15.72 16.42
CA ALA A 209 -6.95 -16.33 15.11
C ALA A 209 -6.25 -15.36 14.15
N SER A 210 -5.08 -15.73 13.64
CA SER A 210 -4.28 -14.82 12.80
C SER A 210 -4.37 -15.15 11.31
N VAL A 211 -4.65 -16.41 10.96
CA VAL A 211 -4.66 -16.91 9.59
C VAL A 211 -5.79 -17.91 9.40
N VAL A 212 -6.50 -17.80 8.28
CA VAL A 212 -7.38 -18.86 7.79
C VAL A 212 -6.88 -19.41 6.47
N GLU A 213 -7.17 -20.67 6.22
CA GLU A 213 -6.88 -21.37 4.97
C GLU A 213 -8.17 -21.72 4.25
N LEU A 214 -8.29 -21.28 3.00
CA LEU A 214 -9.44 -21.53 2.13
C LEU A 214 -9.30 -22.85 1.37
N GLN A 215 -10.42 -23.54 1.26
CA GLN A 215 -10.62 -24.73 0.46
C GLN A 215 -11.03 -24.38 -0.97
N PRO A 216 -11.01 -25.34 -1.94
CA PRO A 216 -11.41 -25.08 -3.33
C PRO A 216 -12.83 -24.50 -3.48
N ASP A 217 -13.73 -24.81 -2.55
CA ASP A 217 -15.12 -24.36 -2.51
C ASP A 217 -15.30 -23.04 -1.73
N ALA A 218 -14.21 -22.36 -1.38
CA ALA A 218 -14.16 -21.16 -0.54
C ALA A 218 -14.61 -21.35 0.92
N SER A 219 -14.87 -22.58 1.38
CA SER A 219 -14.93 -22.85 2.83
C SER A 219 -13.55 -22.61 3.47
N TYR A 220 -13.51 -22.39 4.79
CA TYR A 220 -12.26 -22.06 5.47
C TYR A 220 -12.06 -22.85 6.76
N ARG A 221 -10.78 -23.07 7.11
CA ARG A 221 -10.36 -23.52 8.44
C ARG A 221 -9.41 -22.50 9.06
N VAL A 222 -9.43 -22.38 10.39
CA VAL A 222 -8.44 -21.60 11.12
C VAL A 222 -7.13 -22.39 11.18
N VAL A 223 -6.02 -21.74 10.85
CA VAL A 223 -4.68 -22.33 11.01
C VAL A 223 -4.26 -22.14 12.46
N THR A 224 -3.86 -23.21 13.14
CA THR A 224 -3.56 -23.14 14.57
C THR A 224 -2.20 -22.48 14.82
N GLU A 225 -2.00 -21.93 16.02
CA GLU A 225 -0.69 -21.38 16.38
C GLU A 225 0.42 -22.43 16.31
N ASP A 226 0.12 -23.68 16.68
CA ASP A 226 1.11 -24.76 16.65
C ASP A 226 1.49 -25.10 15.21
N GLU A 227 0.53 -25.12 14.27
CA GLU A 227 0.81 -25.25 12.83
C GLU A 227 1.73 -24.12 12.35
N LEU A 228 1.42 -22.86 12.69
CA LEU A 228 2.24 -21.70 12.32
C LEU A 228 3.66 -21.73 12.93
N LYS A 229 3.79 -22.18 14.18
CA LYS A 229 5.09 -22.35 14.86
C LYS A 229 5.91 -23.45 14.20
N GLU A 230 5.31 -24.58 13.87
CA GLU A 230 5.99 -25.67 13.17
C GLU A 230 6.41 -25.28 11.75
N GLU A 231 5.57 -24.57 11.00
CA GLU A 231 5.95 -23.98 9.70
C GLU A 231 7.12 -23.01 9.83
N SER A 232 7.09 -22.14 10.84
CA SER A 232 8.18 -21.18 11.10
C SER A 232 9.50 -21.90 11.41
N LYS A 233 9.47 -22.96 12.23
CA LYS A 233 10.65 -23.79 12.53
C LYS A 233 11.18 -24.51 11.29
N ARG A 234 10.29 -25.03 10.44
CA ARG A 234 10.67 -25.68 9.17
C ARG A 234 11.36 -24.68 8.23
N ALA A 235 10.77 -23.49 8.06
CA ALA A 235 11.34 -22.43 7.23
C ALA A 235 12.70 -21.95 7.76
N GLU A 236 12.85 -21.82 9.08
CA GLU A 236 14.12 -21.49 9.74
C GLU A 236 15.21 -22.52 9.43
N LYS A 237 14.88 -23.81 9.62
CA LYS A 237 15.81 -24.92 9.34
C LYS A 237 16.23 -24.96 7.88
N GLN A 238 15.30 -24.71 6.96
CA GLN A 238 15.60 -24.65 5.53
C GLN A 238 16.52 -23.48 5.17
N ARG A 239 16.30 -22.30 5.77
CA ARG A 239 17.21 -21.14 5.62
C ARG A 239 18.62 -21.44 6.14
N GLN A 240 18.73 -22.11 7.29
CA GLN A 240 20.02 -22.50 7.85
C GLN A 240 20.77 -23.50 6.95
N LEU A 241 20.07 -24.50 6.41
CA LEU A 241 20.64 -25.46 5.45
C LEU A 241 21.12 -24.79 4.17
N ALA A 242 20.36 -23.83 3.62
CA ALA A 242 20.76 -23.06 2.45
C ALA A 242 22.00 -22.17 2.70
N SER A 243 22.17 -21.65 3.92
CA SER A 243 23.35 -20.85 4.30
C SER A 243 24.60 -21.68 4.62
N GLY A 244 24.46 -22.99 4.86
CA GLY A 244 25.57 -23.88 5.25
C GLY A 244 26.39 -24.46 4.07
N GLY A 245 26.07 -24.11 2.82
CA GLY A 245 26.70 -24.65 1.61
C GLY A 245 28.06 -24.05 1.22
N GLN A 246 28.61 -23.09 1.98
CA GLN A 246 29.96 -22.57 1.76
C GLN A 246 30.86 -22.85 2.98
N ALA A 247 31.27 -24.10 3.14
CA ALA A 247 32.42 -24.45 3.97
C ALA A 247 33.13 -25.65 3.33
N GLY A 248 34.04 -25.39 2.39
CA GLY A 248 34.78 -26.46 1.75
C GLY A 248 35.62 -26.06 0.53
N ALA A 249 36.49 -25.06 0.64
CA ALA A 249 37.70 -25.00 -0.18
C ALA A 249 38.76 -24.12 0.50
N SER A 250 39.87 -24.76 0.84
CA SER A 250 41.18 -24.27 1.29
C SER A 250 41.57 -22.82 0.95
N SER A 251 42.20 -22.16 1.93
CA SER A 251 43.06 -20.99 1.75
C SER A 251 44.06 -21.17 0.60
N PRO A 252 44.44 -20.07 -0.04
CA PRO A 252 45.83 -19.63 0.10
C PRO A 252 45.94 -18.18 0.55
N GLU A 253 47.03 -17.93 1.27
CA GLU A 253 47.50 -16.62 1.72
C GLU A 253 47.65 -15.64 0.55
N GLY A 254 47.25 -14.39 0.79
CA GLY A 254 47.46 -13.27 -0.13
C GLY A 254 46.96 -11.96 0.47
N ASP A 255 47.90 -11.18 1.00
CA ASP A 255 47.72 -9.77 1.36
C ASP A 255 47.02 -8.97 0.25
N VAL A 256 46.08 -8.08 0.60
CA VAL A 256 45.98 -6.68 0.10
C VAL A 256 44.82 -5.94 0.82
N LYS A 257 45.24 -4.89 1.53
CA LYS A 257 44.62 -3.62 1.95
C LYS A 257 43.11 -3.37 1.77
N ALA A 258 42.54 -2.86 2.86
CA ALA A 258 41.24 -2.23 3.03
C ALA A 258 40.94 -1.07 2.05
N SER A 259 39.70 -1.02 1.56
CA SER A 259 38.93 0.23 1.46
C SER A 259 37.47 -0.01 1.84
N GLN A 260 36.99 0.82 2.76
CA GLN A 260 35.59 0.92 3.18
C GLN A 260 34.91 1.94 2.26
N ASP A 261 33.71 1.61 1.76
CA ASP A 261 32.51 2.46 1.77
C ASP A 261 31.52 2.02 0.68
N GLY A 262 30.49 1.29 1.11
CA GLY A 262 29.27 1.03 0.34
C GLY A 262 28.07 1.17 1.28
N PRO A 263 27.02 1.93 0.94
CA PRO A 263 25.98 2.28 1.89
C PRO A 263 25.09 1.08 2.21
N ALA A 264 24.83 0.90 3.50
CA ALA A 264 23.91 -0.10 4.04
C ALA A 264 22.48 0.09 3.48
N LYS A 265 21.86 -1.01 3.05
CA LYS A 265 20.44 -1.07 2.72
C LYS A 265 19.64 -0.71 3.98
N LYS A 266 19.06 0.50 4.04
CA LYS A 266 18.20 0.92 5.15
C LYS A 266 16.94 0.07 5.19
N ALA A 267 16.76 -0.65 6.30
CA ALA A 267 15.51 -1.21 6.75
C ALA A 267 14.46 -0.09 6.89
N PHE A 268 13.21 -0.43 6.56
CA PHE A 268 12.06 0.44 6.79
C PHE A 268 11.99 0.81 8.27
N GLU A 269 11.96 2.12 8.53
CA GLU A 269 11.76 2.68 9.87
C GLU A 269 10.29 2.49 10.26
N VAL A 270 10.05 1.68 11.29
CA VAL A 270 8.73 1.47 11.89
C VAL A 270 8.34 2.75 12.61
N VAL A 271 7.33 3.45 12.11
CA VAL A 271 6.71 4.57 12.83
C VAL A 271 5.77 3.97 13.87
N GLU A 272 6.19 4.02 15.13
CA GLU A 272 5.37 3.65 16.29
C GLU A 272 4.17 4.60 16.37
N MET A 273 2.97 4.08 16.13
CA MET A 273 1.74 4.86 16.33
C MET A 273 1.34 4.76 17.80
N CYS A 274 1.65 5.80 18.57
CA CYS A 274 1.17 5.97 19.94
C CYS A 274 -0.36 5.86 20.00
N LYS A 275 -0.83 4.82 20.72
CA LYS A 275 -2.23 4.64 21.10
C LYS A 275 -2.63 5.74 22.08
N THR A 276 -3.40 6.73 21.61
CA THR A 276 -4.31 7.49 22.48
C THR A 276 -5.56 7.83 21.67
N LEU A 277 -6.61 7.03 21.79
CA LEU A 277 -7.97 7.45 21.49
C LEU A 277 -8.71 7.58 22.83
N PRO A 278 -9.38 8.70 23.11
CA PRO A 278 -10.29 8.77 24.25
C PRO A 278 -11.50 7.87 23.96
N THR A 279 -11.84 7.04 24.93
CA THR A 279 -13.04 6.22 24.95
C THR A 279 -14.27 7.12 25.00
N GLU A 280 -15.06 7.14 23.93
CA GLU A 280 -16.48 7.44 24.01
C GLU A 280 -17.27 6.26 23.42
N SER A 281 -18.18 5.78 24.25
CA SER A 281 -19.03 4.61 24.07
C SER A 281 -19.99 4.76 22.88
N PHE A 282 -19.90 3.83 21.92
CA PHE A 282 -20.95 3.61 20.94
C PHE A 282 -21.91 2.54 21.45
N ILE A 283 -23.11 2.96 21.85
CA ILE A 283 -24.27 2.07 21.96
C ILE A 283 -24.92 2.05 20.58
N ALA A 284 -24.84 0.91 19.89
CA ALA A 284 -25.58 0.66 18.67
C ALA A 284 -26.95 0.07 19.03
N GLU A 285 -28.02 0.85 18.86
CA GLU A 285 -29.38 0.31 18.86
C GLU A 285 -29.72 -0.25 17.47
N ARG A 286 -30.25 -1.48 17.49
CA ARG A 286 -30.79 -2.25 16.37
C ARG A 286 -31.92 -1.49 15.67
N PHE A 287 -31.89 -1.47 14.34
CA PHE A 287 -33.05 -1.72 13.47
C PHE A 287 -32.58 -2.40 12.18
#